data_AF-A0A5H6JCE1-F1
#
_entry.id   AF-A0A5H6JCE1-F1
#
_cell.length_a   1.000
_cell.length_b   1.000
_cell.length_c   1.000
_cell.angle_alpha   90.00
_cell.angle_beta   90.00
_cell.angle_gamma   90.00
#
_symmetry.space_group_name_H-M   'P 1'
#
loop_
_entity.id
_entity.type
_entity.pdbx_description
1 polymer ?
#
loop_
_entity_poly.entity_id
_entity_poly.type
_entity_poly.pdbx_seq_one_letter_code
_entity_poly.pdbx_strand_id
1 'polypeptide(L)' 'IQLPSVIGGYPPSTLKIKMVAKISAFTGRAIPVVGWIILASDVSQIAYRTVGDYSRIARGSDKIW' A
#
# COMPACT_ATOMS: atom_id res chain seq x y z
N ILE A 1 -25.19 -7.57 11.91
CA ILE A 1 -23.90 -8.10 11.41
C ILE A 1 -22.78 -7.29 12.05
N GLN A 2 -21.79 -7.96 12.66
CA GLN A 2 -20.60 -7.29 13.20
C GLN A 2 -19.42 -7.58 12.27
N LEU A 3 -18.59 -6.56 12.00
CA LEU A 3 -17.44 -6.69 11.11
C LEU A 3 -16.12 -6.55 11.90
N PRO A 4 -15.10 -7.35 11.57
CA PRO A 4 -13.80 -7.25 12.21
C PRO A 4 -13.11 -5.96 11.80
N SER A 5 -12.68 -5.14 12.75
CA SER A 5 -11.98 -3.89 12.50
C SER A 5 -10.71 -3.79 13.33
N VAL A 6 -9.62 -3.34 12.72
CA VAL A 6 -8.35 -3.11 13.42
C VAL A 6 -8.43 -1.78 14.17
N ILE A 7 -8.11 -1.82 15.46
CA ILE A 7 -8.07 -0.68 16.37
C ILE A 7 -6.76 -0.68 17.15
N GLY A 8 -6.35 0.50 17.64
CA GLY A 8 -4.97 0.69 18.08
C GLY A 8 -4.05 0.81 16.87
N GLY A 9 -2.84 1.32 17.06
CA GLY A 9 -1.97 1.61 15.92
C GLY A 9 -0.58 2.06 16.31
N TYR A 10 -0.43 2.80 17.41
CA TYR A 10 0.88 3.15 17.94
C TYR A 10 0.89 3.17 19.47
N PRO A 11 1.88 2.51 20.11
CA PRO A 11 2.91 1.65 19.50
C PRO A 11 2.33 0.37 18.86
N PRO A 12 2.97 -0.22 17.85
CA PRO A 12 2.43 -1.33 17.06
C PRO A 12 2.07 -2.59 17.89
N SER A 13 2.58 -2.71 19.10
CA SER A 13 2.16 -3.73 20.08
C SER A 13 0.71 -3.60 20.56
N THR A 14 0.05 -2.47 20.31
CA THR A 14 -1.33 -2.20 20.74
C THR A 14 -2.39 -2.53 19.69
N LEU A 15 -1.98 -3.01 18.52
CA LEU A 15 -2.90 -3.42 17.46
C LEU A 15 -3.80 -4.57 17.94
N LYS A 16 -5.11 -4.34 17.89
CA LYS A 16 -6.14 -5.30 18.29
C LYS A 16 -7.23 -5.38 17.24
N ILE A 17 -7.76 -6.58 17.02
CA ILE A 17 -8.93 -6.80 16.17
C ILE A 17 -10.17 -6.75 17.06
N LYS A 18 -11.10 -5.85 16.77
CA LYS A 18 -12.37 -5.71 17.49
C LYS A 18 -13.54 -5.78 16.53
N MET A 19 -14.57 -6.55 16.90
CA MET A 19 -15.82 -6.62 16.15
C MET A 19 -16.63 -5.34 16.37
N VAL A 20 -16.96 -4.65 15.28
CA VAL A 20 -17.74 -3.41 15.32
C VAL A 20 -19.10 -3.65 14.66
N ALA A 21 -20.17 -3.24 15.33
CA ALA A 21 -21.53 -3.36 14.80
C ALA A 21 -21.85 -2.35 13.68
N LYS A 22 -21.11 -1.23 13.63
CA LYS A 22 -21.24 -0.20 12.60
C LYS A 22 -20.34 -0.50 11.40
N ILE A 23 -20.94 -0.75 10.24
CA ILE A 23 -20.22 -0.99 8.98
C ILE A 23 -19.35 0.21 8.59
N SER A 24 -19.83 1.44 8.81
CA SER A 24 -19.08 2.68 8.50
C SER A 24 -17.72 2.76 9.19
N ALA A 25 -17.59 2.23 10.42
CA ALA A 25 -16.34 2.22 11.16
C ALA A 25 -15.33 1.22 10.59
N PHE A 26 -15.79 0.11 10.00
CA PHE A 26 -14.94 -0.83 9.28
C PHE A 26 -14.50 -0.24 7.94
N THR A 27 -15.47 0.21 7.13
CA THR A 27 -15.22 0.76 5.80
C THR A 27 -14.29 1.96 5.84
N GLY A 28 -14.48 2.88 6.80
CA GLY A 28 -13.62 4.06 6.97
C GLY A 28 -12.16 3.74 7.27
N ARG A 29 -11.85 2.57 7.87
CA ARG A 29 -10.47 2.12 8.11
C ARG A 29 -9.90 1.29 6.96
N ALA A 30 -10.75 0.59 6.21
CA ALA A 30 -10.33 -0.22 5.07
C ALA A 30 -9.93 0.64 3.86
N ILE A 31 -10.62 1.77 3.61
CA ILE A 31 -10.36 2.64 2.45
C ILE A 31 -8.90 3.12 2.39
N PRO A 32 -8.30 3.68 3.48
CA PRO A 32 -6.90 4.08 3.45
C PRO A 32 -5.94 2.93 3.13
N VAL A 33 -6.19 1.74 3.67
CA VAL A 33 -5.34 0.55 3.42
C VAL A 33 -5.37 0.17 1.94
N VAL A 34 -6.56 0.12 1.33
CA VAL A 34 -6.70 -0.13 -0.11
C VAL A 34 -6.02 0.98 -0.93
N GLY A 35 -6.15 2.24 -0.51
CA GLY A 35 -5.48 3.37 -1.15
C GLY A 35 -3.96 3.19 -1.20
N TRP A 36 -3.33 2.77 -0.10
CA TRP A 36 -1.88 2.50 -0.07
C TRP A 36 -1.48 1.32 -0.96
N ILE A 37 -2.30 0.28 -1.05
CA ILE A 37 -2.03 -0.88 -1.92
C ILE A 37 -2.02 -0.45 -3.39
N ILE A 38 -3.03 0.31 -3.82
CA ILE A 38 -3.11 0.82 -5.19
C ILE A 38 -1.93 1.74 -5.48
N LEU A 39 -1.66 2.70 -4.58
CA LEU A 39 -0.53 3.61 -4.72
C LEU A 39 0.80 2.86 -4.85
N ALA A 40 1.06 1.88 -3.99
CA ALA A 40 2.28 1.09 -4.02
C ALA A 40 2.43 0.30 -5.33
N SER A 41 1.33 -0.28 -5.83
CA SER A 41 1.28 -0.97 -7.12
C SER A 41 1.64 -0.03 -8.28
N ASP A 42 1.01 1.15 -8.32
CA ASP A 42 1.23 2.11 -9.40
C ASP A 42 2.65 2.66 -9.38
N VAL A 43 3.15 3.05 -8.20
CA VAL A 43 4.53 3.51 -8.04
C VAL A 43 5.53 2.43 -8.43
N SER A 44 5.29 1.17 -8.05
CA SER A 44 6.15 0.05 -8.43
C SER A 44 6.16 -0.17 -9.94
N GLN A 45 5.00 -0.10 -10.60
CA GLN A 45 4.92 -0.25 -12.06
C GLN A 45 5.62 0.90 -12.79
N ILE A 46 5.42 2.13 -12.33
CA ILE A 46 6.11 3.31 -12.87
C ILE A 46 7.62 3.13 -12.73
N ALA A 47 8.10 2.84 -11.52
CA ALA A 47 9.53 2.67 -11.24
C ALA A 47 10.16 1.58 -12.11
N TYR A 48 9.51 0.41 -12.22
CA TYR A 48 10.01 -0.70 -13.03
C TYR A 48 10.12 -0.33 -14.51
N ARG A 49 9.08 0.31 -15.07
CA ARG A 49 9.09 0.78 -16.46
C ARG A 49 10.15 1.85 -16.69
N THR A 50 10.25 2.82 -15.79
CA THR A 50 11.25 3.89 -15.89
C THR A 50 12.68 3.34 -15.87
N VAL A 51 12.99 2.40 -14.98
CA VAL A 51 14.31 1.76 -14.93
C VAL A 51 14.60 0.96 -16.20
N GLY A 52 13.61 0.21 -16.71
CA GLY A 52 13.74 -0.53 -17.96
C GLY A 52 13.97 0.37 -19.18
N ASP A 53 13.17 1.43 -19.31
CA ASP A 53 13.31 2.41 -20.39
C ASP A 53 14.63 3.17 -20.30
N TYR A 54 15.05 3.54 -19.09
CA TYR A 54 16.36 4.16 -18.87
C TYR A 54 17.49 3.24 -19.34
N SER A 55 17.48 1.97 -18.92
CA SER A 55 18.52 1.00 -19.29
C SER A 55 18.55 0.72 -20.80
N ARG A 56 17.41 0.85 -21.49
CA ARG A 56 17.32 0.74 -22.95
C ARG A 56 17.94 1.95 -23.68
N ILE A 57 17.80 3.15 -23.13
CA ILE A 57 18.28 4.39 -23.76
C ILE A 57 19.75 4.67 -23.38
N ALA A 58 20.13 4.36 -22.14
CA ALA A 58 21.48 4.56 -21.63
C ALA A 58 22.50 3.77 -22.46
N ARG A 59 23.66 4.39 -22.70
CA ARG A 59 24.76 3.83 -23.50
C ARG A 59 25.99 3.67 -22.62
N GLY A 60 26.82 2.67 -22.94
CA GLY A 60 28.07 2.42 -22.20
C GLY A 60 27.82 2.02 -20.73
N SER A 61 28.59 2.61 -19.82
CA SER A 61 28.60 2.33 -18.38
C SER A 61 27.42 2.92 -17.59
N ASP A 62 26.59 3.75 -18.21
CA ASP A 62 25.49 4.46 -17.52
C ASP A 62 24.22 3.60 -17.38
N LYS A 63 24.26 2.35 -17.83
CA LYS A 63 23.17 1.42 -17.65
C LYS A 63 23.12 0.94 -16.20
N ILE A 64 21.91 0.94 -15.63
CA ILE A 64 21.67 0.33 -14.32
C ILE A 64 21.85 -1.19 -14.40
N TRP A 65 21.57 -1.76 -15.59
CA TRP A 65 21.81 -3.15 -15.94
C TRP A 65 22.24 -3.31 -17.40
#